data_AF-A0A1V5NNJ0-F1
#
_entry.id   AF-A0A1V5NNJ0-F1
#
_cell.length_a   1.000
_cell.length_b   1.000
_cell.length_c   1.000
_cell.angle_alpha   90.00
_cell.angle_beta   90.00
_cell.angle_gamma   90.00
#
_symmetry.space_group_name_H-M   'P 1'
#
loop_
_entity.id
_entity.type
_entity.pdbx_description
1 polymer ?
#
loop_
_entity_poly.entity_id
_entity_poly.type
_entity_poly.pdbx_seq_one_letter_code
_entity_poly.pdbx_strand_id
1 'polypeptide(L)'
;MKHHSTIHRSAKQGVTLLEILIATMILAFAMIPIAGVLGYGHAGTRKDFRRVEAIHLAETAMNEALKLPYAQLVTGAHVSSLVAGSGTVALGTVTTSQNNSYDLSLQVTDEPISFEYQPVDLNDAAYASSTPTTWQFQAPVDTGAVFDGTNARRPIMLKRLNMVVRWSEQGGVATPEIQLLSMKANLER
;
A
#
# COMPACT_ATOMS: atom_id res chain seq x y z
N MET A 1 -90.87 -12.17 -4.15
CA MET A 1 -89.55 -11.53 -3.97
C MET A 1 -88.52 -12.34 -4.77
N LYS A 2 -87.98 -11.79 -5.86
CA LYS A 2 -86.92 -12.43 -6.67
C LYS A 2 -85.64 -11.61 -6.51
N HIS A 3 -84.62 -12.20 -5.91
CA HIS A 3 -83.27 -11.62 -5.85
C HIS A 3 -82.63 -11.63 -7.24
N HIS A 4 -82.15 -10.48 -7.68
CA HIS A 4 -81.26 -10.33 -8.84
C HIS A 4 -79.82 -10.47 -8.36
N SER A 5 -79.15 -11.58 -8.68
CA SER A 5 -77.70 -11.73 -8.55
C SER A 5 -77.04 -11.45 -9.90
N THR A 6 -76.38 -10.30 -10.00
CA THR A 6 -75.59 -9.92 -11.18
C THR A 6 -74.24 -10.63 -11.11
N ILE A 7 -74.06 -11.66 -11.95
CA ILE A 7 -72.78 -12.35 -12.09
C ILE A 7 -71.87 -11.47 -12.97
N HIS A 8 -70.84 -10.88 -12.40
CA HIS A 8 -69.74 -10.28 -13.17
C HIS A 8 -68.95 -11.38 -13.88
N ARG A 9 -69.18 -11.55 -15.19
CA ARG A 9 -68.29 -12.35 -16.03
C ARG A 9 -66.96 -11.62 -16.18
N SER A 10 -65.93 -12.11 -15.50
CA SER A 10 -64.54 -11.77 -15.82
C SER A 10 -64.24 -12.24 -17.25
N ALA A 11 -64.09 -11.29 -18.17
CA ALA A 11 -63.70 -11.59 -19.54
C ALA A 11 -62.26 -12.10 -19.50
N LYS A 12 -62.05 -13.38 -19.82
CA LYS A 12 -60.71 -13.93 -20.03
C LYS A 12 -60.14 -13.30 -21.30
N GLN A 13 -59.33 -12.26 -21.16
CA GLN A 13 -58.54 -11.70 -22.25
C GLN A 13 -57.50 -12.73 -22.68
N GLY A 14 -57.60 -13.19 -23.92
CA GLY A 14 -56.58 -14.05 -24.54
C GLY A 14 -55.37 -13.21 -24.94
N VAL A 15 -54.17 -13.67 -24.59
CA VAL A 15 -52.91 -13.04 -25.00
C VAL A 15 -52.76 -13.17 -26.51
N THR A 16 -52.57 -12.05 -27.20
CA THR A 16 -52.40 -12.04 -28.66
C THR A 16 -50.94 -12.29 -29.04
N LEU A 17 -50.70 -12.91 -30.21
CA LEU A 17 -49.34 -13.14 -30.72
C LEU A 17 -48.56 -11.83 -30.91
N LEU A 18 -49.27 -10.74 -31.23
CA LEU A 18 -48.70 -9.41 -31.37
C LEU A 18 -48.19 -8.87 -30.03
N GLU A 19 -48.93 -9.04 -28.93
CA GLU A 19 -48.46 -8.66 -27.58
C GLU A 19 -47.21 -9.43 -27.18
N ILE A 20 -47.14 -10.73 -27.49
CA ILE A 20 -45.95 -11.55 -27.20
C ILE A 20 -44.74 -11.06 -28.02
N LEU A 21 -44.94 -10.73 -29.29
CA LEU A 21 -43.88 -10.19 -30.14
C LEU A 21 -43.39 -8.82 -29.65
N ILE A 22 -44.31 -7.91 -29.30
CA ILE A 22 -43.95 -6.59 -28.77
C ILE A 22 -43.25 -6.73 -27.41
N ALA A 23 -43.76 -7.59 -26.52
CA ALA A 23 -43.15 -7.83 -25.21
C ALA A 23 -41.73 -8.42 -25.33
N THR A 24 -41.52 -9.38 -26.24
CA THR A 24 -40.18 -9.95 -26.48
C THR A 24 -39.23 -8.94 -27.10
N MET A 25 -39.71 -8.06 -27.99
CA MET A 25 -38.90 -6.99 -28.57
C MET A 25 -38.48 -5.96 -27.50
N ILE A 26 -39.42 -5.53 -26.63
CA ILE A 26 -39.13 -4.63 -25.51
C ILE A 26 -38.11 -5.27 -24.56
N LEU A 27 -38.28 -6.56 -24.24
CA LEU A 27 -37.33 -7.29 -23.39
C LEU A 27 -35.94 -7.38 -24.02
N ALA A 28 -35.84 -7.67 -25.32
CA ALA A 28 -34.58 -7.71 -26.04
C ALA A 28 -33.86 -6.36 -26.03
N PHE A 29 -34.57 -5.27 -26.32
CA PHE A 29 -34.00 -3.92 -26.27
C PHE A 29 -33.60 -3.48 -24.85
N ALA A 30 -34.35 -3.92 -23.82
CA ALA A 30 -34.00 -3.65 -22.43
C ALA A 30 -32.74 -4.40 -21.97
N MET A 31 -32.44 -5.58 -22.51
CA MET A 31 -31.27 -6.37 -22.12
C MET A 31 -29.93 -5.79 -22.60
N ILE A 32 -29.92 -5.09 -23.74
CA ILE A 32 -28.71 -4.48 -24.31
C ILE A 32 -28.04 -3.50 -23.31
N PRO A 33 -28.72 -2.48 -22.76
CA PRO A 33 -28.11 -1.57 -21.79
C PRO A 33 -27.77 -2.26 -20.46
N ILE A 34 -28.59 -3.24 -20.01
CA ILE A 34 -28.32 -4.00 -18.78
C ILE A 34 -26.99 -4.75 -18.88
N ALA A 35 -26.79 -5.48 -19.99
CA ALA A 35 -25.54 -6.19 -20.26
C ALA A 35 -24.35 -5.22 -20.33
N GLY A 36 -24.53 -4.04 -20.94
CA GLY A 36 -23.53 -2.98 -20.98
C GLY A 36 -23.09 -2.54 -19.58
N VAL A 37 -24.04 -2.15 -18.73
CA VAL A 37 -23.76 -1.67 -17.35
C VAL A 37 -23.09 -2.76 -16.51
N LEU A 38 -23.55 -4.01 -16.61
CA LEU A 38 -22.94 -5.14 -15.89
C LEU A 38 -21.49 -5.39 -16.32
N GLY A 39 -21.20 -5.29 -17.62
CA GLY A 39 -19.85 -5.42 -18.15
C GLY A 39 -18.88 -4.37 -17.62
N TYR A 40 -19.31 -3.10 -17.56
CA TYR A 40 -18.51 -2.01 -16.98
C TYR A 40 -18.27 -2.20 -15.48
N GLY A 41 -19.28 -2.64 -14.72
CA GLY A 41 -19.14 -2.92 -13.30
C GLY A 41 -18.07 -3.96 -13.03
N HIS A 42 -18.09 -5.08 -13.76
CA HIS A 42 -17.11 -6.15 -13.60
C HIS A 42 -15.68 -5.70 -13.93
N ALA A 43 -15.49 -4.94 -15.02
CA ALA A 43 -14.18 -4.41 -15.39
C ALA A 43 -13.64 -3.41 -14.33
N GLY A 44 -14.52 -2.54 -13.80
CA GLY A 44 -14.19 -1.61 -12.73
C GLY A 44 -13.72 -2.33 -11.47
N THR A 45 -14.48 -3.31 -11.00
CA THR A 45 -14.12 -4.07 -9.79
C THR A 45 -12.79 -4.81 -9.96
N ARG A 46 -12.49 -5.36 -11.14
CA ARG A 46 -11.19 -6.00 -11.41
C ARG A 46 -10.02 -5.03 -11.28
N LYS A 47 -10.19 -3.77 -11.71
CA LYS A 47 -9.18 -2.73 -11.55
C LYS A 47 -8.95 -2.40 -10.07
N ASP A 48 -10.02 -2.29 -9.30
CA ASP A 48 -9.93 -2.01 -7.86
C ASP A 48 -9.26 -3.18 -7.11
N PHE A 49 -9.60 -4.43 -7.46
CA PHE A 49 -8.94 -5.61 -6.89
C PHE A 49 -7.43 -5.61 -7.15
N ARG A 50 -6.98 -5.28 -8.37
CA ARG A 50 -5.55 -5.18 -8.70
C ARG A 50 -4.83 -4.13 -7.87
N ARG A 51 -5.48 -2.99 -7.64
CA ARG A 51 -4.91 -1.93 -6.81
C ARG A 51 -4.75 -2.36 -5.36
N VAL A 52 -5.73 -3.07 -4.80
CA VAL A 52 -5.65 -3.63 -3.45
C VAL A 52 -4.55 -4.70 -3.37
N GLU A 53 -4.45 -5.56 -4.38
CA GLU A 53 -3.38 -6.56 -4.48
C GLU A 53 -1.99 -5.90 -4.54
N ALA A 54 -1.82 -4.84 -5.33
CA ALA A 54 -0.57 -4.06 -5.38
C ALA A 54 -0.19 -3.43 -4.03
N ILE A 55 -1.18 -2.91 -3.29
CA ILE A 55 -0.95 -2.37 -1.93
C ILE A 55 -0.45 -3.48 -1.00
N HIS A 56 -1.11 -4.63 -0.98
CA HIS A 56 -0.68 -5.74 -0.13
C HIS A 56 0.73 -6.24 -0.48
N LEU A 57 1.06 -6.33 -1.77
CA LEU A 57 2.42 -6.66 -2.21
C LEU A 57 3.43 -5.63 -1.71
N ALA A 58 3.12 -4.34 -1.83
CA ALA A 58 3.96 -3.26 -1.34
C ALA A 58 4.17 -3.36 0.19
N GLU A 59 3.10 -3.61 0.95
CA GLU A 59 3.13 -3.74 2.41
C GLU A 59 3.95 -4.94 2.85
N THR A 60 3.75 -6.10 2.24
CA THR A 60 4.51 -7.32 2.53
C THR A 60 5.99 -7.10 2.26
N ALA A 61 6.35 -6.60 1.07
CA ALA A 61 7.74 -6.35 0.72
C ALA A 61 8.38 -5.28 1.62
N MET A 62 7.65 -4.21 1.97
CA MET A 62 8.14 -3.19 2.89
C MET A 62 8.36 -3.76 4.29
N ASN A 63 7.44 -4.57 4.79
CA ASN A 63 7.57 -5.22 6.10
C ASN A 63 8.76 -6.20 6.13
N GLU A 64 9.01 -6.92 5.05
CA GLU A 64 10.20 -7.75 4.90
C GLU A 64 11.47 -6.90 4.88
N ALA A 65 11.48 -5.79 4.14
CA ALA A 65 12.62 -4.88 4.07
C ALA A 65 12.95 -4.28 5.44
N LEU A 66 11.93 -3.90 6.21
CA LEU A 66 12.11 -3.35 7.56
C LEU A 66 12.63 -4.38 8.58
N LYS A 67 12.42 -5.68 8.33
CA LYS A 67 13.00 -6.77 9.15
C LYS A 67 14.48 -6.98 8.87
N LEU A 68 15.01 -6.54 7.72
CA LEU A 68 16.42 -6.73 7.39
C LEU A 68 17.34 -5.86 8.27
N PRO A 69 18.47 -6.37 8.79
CA PRO A 69 19.48 -5.59 9.48
C PRO A 69 19.84 -4.28 8.76
N TYR A 70 20.10 -3.22 9.52
CA TYR A 70 20.36 -1.89 8.96
C TYR A 70 21.52 -1.87 7.94
N ALA A 71 22.56 -2.67 8.20
CA ALA A 71 23.72 -2.79 7.33
C ALA A 71 23.41 -3.43 5.97
N GLN A 72 22.35 -4.25 5.87
CA GLN A 72 21.98 -4.97 4.66
C GLN A 72 21.07 -4.17 3.73
N LEU A 73 20.45 -3.10 4.22
CA LEU A 73 19.71 -2.14 3.40
C LEU A 73 20.69 -1.18 2.72
N VAL A 74 21.41 -1.63 1.70
CA VAL A 74 22.39 -0.79 0.99
C VAL A 74 21.67 0.33 0.23
N THR A 75 22.19 1.55 0.33
CA THR A 75 21.68 2.72 -0.39
C THR A 75 21.69 2.48 -1.90
N GLY A 76 20.60 2.81 -2.59
CA GLY A 76 20.45 2.59 -4.03
C GLY A 76 19.07 2.10 -4.44
N ALA A 77 18.90 1.92 -5.74
CA ALA A 77 17.71 1.33 -6.35
C ALA A 77 17.87 -0.19 -6.45
N HIS A 78 16.87 -0.93 -5.98
CA HIS A 78 16.83 -2.38 -5.99
C HIS A 78 15.62 -2.87 -6.77
N VAL A 79 15.86 -3.69 -7.79
CA VAL A 79 14.84 -4.26 -8.69
C VAL A 79 14.88 -5.79 -8.73
N SER A 80 15.74 -6.39 -7.90
CA SER A 80 15.92 -7.83 -7.75
C SER A 80 15.81 -8.18 -6.27
N SER A 81 15.30 -9.37 -5.96
CA SER A 81 15.09 -9.80 -4.58
C SER A 81 16.32 -9.57 -3.70
N LEU A 82 16.11 -8.92 -2.56
CA LEU A 82 17.16 -8.62 -1.61
C LEU A 82 17.18 -9.73 -0.56
N VAL A 83 18.29 -10.49 -0.52
CA VAL A 83 18.44 -11.62 0.40
C VAL A 83 19.38 -11.24 1.54
N ALA A 84 18.95 -11.56 2.74
CA ALA A 84 19.61 -11.25 4.00
C ALA A 84 19.56 -12.47 4.92
N GLY A 85 20.43 -12.51 5.92
CA GLY A 85 20.45 -13.61 6.89
C GLY A 85 19.12 -13.76 7.68
N SER A 86 18.35 -12.67 7.77
CA SER A 86 17.05 -12.62 8.45
C SER A 86 15.85 -12.87 7.53
N GLY A 87 16.05 -13.02 6.21
CA GLY A 87 14.97 -13.24 5.26
C GLY A 87 15.24 -12.71 3.85
N THR A 88 14.25 -12.83 2.98
CA THR A 88 14.28 -12.34 1.60
C THR A 88 13.17 -11.32 1.41
N VAL A 89 13.49 -10.20 0.75
CA VAL A 89 12.50 -9.24 0.25
C VAL A 89 12.24 -9.55 -1.21
N ALA A 90 11.00 -9.92 -1.54
CA ALA A 90 10.61 -10.14 -2.93
C ALA A 90 10.60 -8.82 -3.72
N LEU A 91 11.45 -8.71 -4.73
CA LEU A 91 11.54 -7.55 -5.64
C LEU A 91 11.65 -8.03 -7.10
N GLY A 92 11.43 -7.12 -8.04
CA GLY A 92 11.30 -7.45 -9.46
C GLY A 92 9.88 -7.88 -9.80
N THR A 93 9.74 -8.67 -10.86
CA THR A 93 8.43 -9.08 -11.36
C THR A 93 7.83 -10.21 -10.51
N VAL A 94 6.69 -9.95 -9.89
CA VAL A 94 5.90 -10.90 -9.11
C VAL A 94 4.58 -11.16 -9.82
N THR A 95 4.29 -12.43 -10.07
CA THR A 95 3.03 -12.86 -10.68
C THR A 95 2.12 -13.44 -9.61
N THR A 96 0.87 -12.97 -9.56
CA THR A 96 -0.10 -13.44 -8.57
C THR A 96 -0.96 -14.58 -9.11
N SER A 97 -1.78 -15.17 -8.24
CA SER A 97 -2.65 -16.31 -8.57
C SER A 97 -3.66 -16.02 -9.69
N GLN A 98 -3.98 -14.74 -9.93
CA GLN A 98 -4.87 -14.30 -11.01
C GLN A 98 -4.11 -13.98 -12.32
N ASN A 99 -2.84 -14.39 -12.43
CA ASN A 99 -1.95 -14.12 -13.56
C ASN A 99 -1.77 -12.62 -13.86
N ASN A 100 -1.90 -11.78 -12.82
CA ASN A 100 -1.50 -10.38 -12.87
C ASN A 100 -0.01 -10.30 -12.54
N SER A 101 0.71 -9.43 -13.24
CA SER A 101 2.14 -9.22 -13.05
C SER A 101 2.39 -7.82 -12.50
N TYR A 102 3.18 -7.75 -11.44
CA TYR A 102 3.55 -6.53 -10.75
C TYR A 102 5.07 -6.41 -10.69
N ASP A 103 5.59 -5.24 -10.98
CA ASP A 103 7.01 -4.93 -10.86
C ASP A 103 7.25 -4.17 -9.56
N LEU A 104 7.98 -4.80 -8.66
CA LEU A 104 8.34 -4.26 -7.35
C LEU A 104 9.76 -3.72 -7.38
N SER A 105 9.96 -2.53 -6.82
CA SER A 105 11.29 -1.94 -6.65
C SER A 105 11.41 -1.22 -5.32
N LEU A 106 12.59 -1.25 -4.72
CA LEU A 106 12.90 -0.58 -3.47
C LEU A 106 13.99 0.45 -3.70
N GLN A 107 13.72 1.70 -3.39
CA GLN A 107 14.74 2.74 -3.31
C GLN A 107 15.11 2.96 -1.85
N VAL A 108 16.39 2.79 -1.53
CA VAL A 108 16.95 3.14 -0.22
C VAL A 108 17.77 4.41 -0.38
N THR A 109 17.50 5.40 0.46
CA THR A 109 18.26 6.65 0.52
C THR A 109 18.70 6.93 1.94
N ASP A 110 19.93 7.37 2.10
CA ASP A 110 20.42 7.86 3.38
C ASP A 110 19.76 9.19 3.74
N GLU A 111 19.34 9.32 5.00
CA GLU A 111 18.70 10.52 5.52
C GLU A 111 19.58 11.13 6.62
N PRO A 112 20.13 12.35 6.44
CA PRO A 112 20.83 13.03 7.50
C PRO A 112 19.84 13.43 8.60
N ILE A 113 20.21 13.20 9.85
CA ILE A 113 19.40 13.60 11.02
C ILE A 113 20.25 14.42 11.99
N SER A 114 19.64 15.45 12.56
CA SER A 114 20.21 16.27 13.62
C SER A 114 19.20 16.43 14.75
N PHE A 115 19.65 16.30 15.99
CA PHE A 115 18.83 16.60 17.17
C PHE A 115 19.64 17.35 18.21
N GLU A 116 18.99 18.30 18.86
CA GLU A 116 19.55 19.03 19.99
C GLU A 116 19.75 18.08 21.17
N TYR A 117 20.84 18.29 21.92
CA TYR A 117 21.11 17.51 23.12
C TYR A 117 21.77 18.38 24.18
N GLN A 118 21.64 17.94 25.43
CA GLN A 118 22.30 18.54 26.56
C GLN A 118 23.35 17.57 27.11
N PRO A 119 24.65 17.86 26.98
CA PRO A 119 25.70 16.97 27.47
C PRO A 119 25.70 16.94 29.00
N VAL A 120 26.01 15.77 29.56
CA VAL A 120 26.31 15.60 30.99
C VAL A 120 27.83 15.48 31.12
N ASP A 121 28.42 16.23 32.05
CA ASP A 121 29.83 16.08 32.36
C ASP A 121 30.06 14.83 33.22
N LEU A 122 30.70 13.82 32.63
CA LEU A 122 31.01 12.56 33.31
C LEU A 122 32.37 12.59 34.02
N ASN A 123 33.16 13.66 33.83
CA ASN A 123 34.50 13.76 34.43
C ASN A 123 34.49 14.54 35.76
N ASP A 124 33.33 15.04 36.19
CA ASP A 124 33.19 15.68 37.50
C ASP A 124 33.40 14.64 38.62
N ALA A 125 34.23 14.96 39.60
CA ALA A 125 34.53 14.09 40.73
C ALA A 125 33.30 13.75 41.60
N ALA A 126 32.25 14.57 41.54
CA ALA A 126 30.97 14.34 42.20
C ALA A 126 30.02 13.45 41.39
N TYR A 127 30.33 13.15 40.12
CA TYR A 127 29.43 12.36 39.26
C TYR A 127 29.21 10.96 39.81
N ALA A 128 27.94 10.59 39.97
CA ALA A 128 27.52 9.25 40.36
C ALA A 128 26.36 8.79 39.48
N SER A 129 26.57 7.71 38.72
CA SER A 129 25.57 7.19 37.77
C SER A 129 24.25 6.77 38.42
N SER A 130 24.26 6.46 39.72
CA SER A 130 23.08 6.08 40.50
C SER A 130 22.38 7.26 41.18
N THR A 131 22.94 8.47 41.13
CA THR A 131 22.44 9.64 41.87
C THR A 131 22.19 10.80 40.92
N PRO A 132 20.96 10.97 40.38
CA PRO A 132 20.65 11.98 39.37
C PRO A 132 20.97 13.43 39.77
N THR A 133 21.00 13.72 41.08
CA THR A 133 21.30 15.06 41.60
C THR A 133 22.77 15.45 41.46
N THR A 134 23.67 14.51 41.16
CA THR A 134 25.08 14.80 40.88
C THR A 134 25.36 14.95 39.38
N TRP A 135 24.34 14.84 38.53
CA TRP A 135 24.50 14.99 37.09
C TRP A 135 24.53 16.46 36.74
N GLN A 136 25.72 16.96 36.38
CA GLN A 136 25.87 18.34 35.92
C GLN A 136 25.64 18.39 34.41
N PHE A 137 24.49 18.96 34.05
CA PHE A 137 24.15 19.23 32.66
C PHE A 137 24.85 20.51 32.20
N GLN A 138 25.59 20.41 31.10
CA GLN A 138 26.21 21.57 30.45
C GLN A 138 25.14 22.37 29.67
N ALA A 139 25.54 23.50 29.09
CA ALA A 139 24.65 24.27 28.23
C ALA A 139 24.14 23.39 27.06
N PRO A 140 22.86 23.53 26.66
CA PRO A 140 22.34 22.84 25.48
C PRO A 140 23.18 23.21 24.25
N VAL A 141 23.44 22.22 23.41
CA VAL A 141 24.19 22.41 22.18
C VAL A 141 23.18 22.53 21.03
N ASP A 142 22.99 23.77 20.55
CA ASP A 142 22.01 24.11 19.50
C ASP A 142 22.42 23.58 18.12
N THR A 143 23.72 23.46 17.86
CA THR A 143 24.27 22.65 16.75
C THR A 143 24.26 21.18 17.15
N GLY A 144 23.05 20.61 17.23
CA GLY A 144 22.77 19.26 17.69
C GLY A 144 23.68 18.16 17.13
N ALA A 145 23.57 16.95 17.68
CA ALA A 145 24.33 15.82 17.18
C ALA A 145 23.88 15.51 15.75
N VAL A 146 24.75 15.83 14.78
CA VAL A 146 24.50 15.58 13.35
C VAL A 146 25.00 14.18 13.01
N PHE A 147 24.12 13.34 12.47
CA PHE A 147 24.41 11.99 11.96
C PHE A 147 24.20 11.98 10.44
N ASP A 148 25.14 12.60 9.74
CA ASP A 148 25.12 12.82 8.29
C ASP A 148 26.20 12.02 7.53
N GLY A 149 26.99 11.21 8.25
CA GLY A 149 28.06 10.41 7.66
C GLY A 149 29.36 11.18 7.41
N THR A 150 29.47 12.45 7.81
CA THR A 150 30.68 13.26 7.56
C THR A 150 31.92 12.82 8.35
N ASN A 151 31.74 12.08 9.43
CA ASN A 151 32.83 11.53 10.26
C ASN A 151 32.49 10.10 10.69
N ALA A 152 33.51 9.24 10.85
CA ALA A 152 33.37 7.88 11.38
C ALA A 152 32.66 7.80 12.75
N ARG A 153 32.71 8.86 13.57
CA ARG A 153 31.97 8.95 14.84
C ARG A 153 30.52 9.42 14.70
N ARG A 154 30.12 9.86 13.50
CA ARG A 154 28.80 10.38 13.13
C ARG A 154 28.28 9.69 11.85
N PRO A 155 28.25 8.35 11.81
CA PRO A 155 27.73 7.66 10.63
C PRO A 155 26.25 7.96 10.44
N ILE A 156 25.75 7.78 9.22
CA ILE A 156 24.33 7.92 8.91
C ILE A 156 23.56 6.86 9.70
N MET A 157 22.62 7.32 10.51
CA MET A 157 21.81 6.47 11.40
C MET A 157 20.40 6.23 10.87
N LEU A 158 20.00 6.86 9.78
CA LEU A 158 18.63 6.79 9.28
C LEU A 158 18.63 6.53 7.77
N LYS A 159 17.88 5.52 7.36
CA LYS A 159 17.60 5.22 5.96
C LYS A 159 16.13 5.42 5.69
N ARG A 160 15.82 6.11 4.61
CA ARG A 160 14.49 6.22 4.03
C ARG A 160 14.33 5.12 2.98
N LEU A 161 13.23 4.40 3.06
CA LEU A 161 12.87 3.31 2.15
C LEU A 161 11.62 3.73 1.38
N ASN A 162 11.69 3.71 0.06
CA ASN A 162 10.55 3.92 -0.84
C ASN A 162 10.31 2.64 -1.64
N MET A 163 9.25 1.91 -1.30
CA MET A 163 8.79 0.73 -2.03
C MET A 163 7.81 1.17 -3.12
N VAL A 164 8.08 0.80 -4.37
CA VAL A 164 7.26 1.16 -5.52
C VAL A 164 6.77 -0.11 -6.19
N VAL A 165 5.46 -0.18 -6.43
CA VAL A 165 4.81 -1.28 -7.15
C VAL A 165 4.13 -0.72 -8.39
N ARG A 166 4.47 -1.31 -9.54
CA ARG A 166 3.92 -0.96 -10.85
C ARG A 166 3.23 -2.16 -11.47
N TRP A 167 2.22 -1.91 -12.28
CA TRP A 167 1.60 -2.93 -13.13
C TRP A 167 1.12 -2.28 -14.43
N SER A 168 0.66 -3.11 -15.36
CA SER A 168 0.02 -2.65 -16.59
C SER A 168 -1.43 -3.10 -16.65
N GLU A 169 -2.33 -2.25 -17.10
CA GLU A 169 -3.71 -2.66 -17.41
C GLU A 169 -3.81 -3.29 -18.81
N GLN A 170 -4.96 -3.91 -19.09
CA GLN A 170 -5.22 -4.43 -20.43
C GLN A 170 -5.11 -3.30 -21.47
N GLY A 171 -4.35 -3.56 -22.54
CA GLY A 171 -4.04 -2.56 -23.58
C GLY A 171 -2.74 -1.78 -23.35
N GLY A 172 -1.93 -2.15 -22.36
CA GLY A 172 -0.59 -1.56 -22.16
C GLY A 172 -0.61 -0.14 -21.59
N VAL A 173 -1.77 0.30 -21.08
CA VAL A 173 -1.89 1.60 -20.41
C VAL A 173 -1.19 1.52 -19.07
N ALA A 174 -0.18 2.38 -18.87
CA ALA A 174 0.50 2.53 -17.59
C ALA A 174 -0.48 3.01 -16.52
N THR A 175 -0.54 2.30 -15.40
CA THR A 175 -1.33 2.71 -14.25
C THR A 175 -0.53 3.61 -13.30
N PRO A 176 -1.24 4.38 -12.44
CA PRO A 176 -0.61 5.02 -11.31
C PRO A 176 0.07 3.96 -10.44
N GLU A 177 1.32 4.22 -10.10
CA GLU A 177 2.11 3.39 -9.20
C GLU A 177 1.63 3.52 -7.74
N ILE A 178 1.79 2.44 -6.98
CA ILE A 178 1.63 2.49 -5.52
C ILE A 178 3.01 2.67 -4.91
N GLN A 179 3.15 3.68 -4.05
CA GLN A 179 4.37 3.93 -3.29
C GLN A 179 4.09 3.82 -1.80
N LEU A 180 4.98 3.14 -1.07
CA LEU A 180 5.01 3.14 0.38
C LEU A 180 6.35 3.71 0.85
N LEU A 181 6.27 4.69 1.73
CA LEU A 181 7.43 5.31 2.35
C LEU A 181 7.56 4.83 3.80
N SER A 182 8.77 4.45 4.18
CA SER A 182 9.11 4.15 5.57
C SER A 182 10.54 4.59 5.87
N MET A 183 10.92 4.52 7.13
CA MET A 183 12.27 4.85 7.58
C MET A 183 12.75 3.78 8.56
N LYS A 184 14.04 3.47 8.49
CA LYS A 184 14.71 2.57 9.42
C LYS A 184 15.90 3.26 10.05
N ALA A 185 15.91 3.29 11.38
CA ALA A 185 17.03 3.78 12.16
C ALA A 185 18.01 2.64 12.51
N ASN A 186 19.30 2.97 12.62
CA ASN A 186 20.31 2.08 13.15
C ASN A 186 20.28 2.10 14.68
N LEU A 187 19.59 1.11 15.26
CA LEU A 187 19.50 0.93 16.72
C LEU A 187 20.32 -0.26 17.21
N GLU A 188 21.02 -0.95 16.31
CA GLU A 188 21.86 -2.10 16.61
C GLU A 188 23.18 -1.58 17.20
N ARG A 189 23.34 -1.71 18.52
CA ARG A 189 24.56 -1.40 19.27
C ARG A 189 25.16 -2.67 19.85
#